data_AF-A0A9D4SQ83-F1
#
_entry.id   AF-A0A9D4SQ83-F1
#
_cell.length_a   1.000
_cell.length_b   1.000
_cell.length_c   1.000
_cell.angle_alpha   90.00
_cell.angle_beta   90.00
_cell.angle_gamma   90.00
#
_symmetry.space_group_name_H-M   'P 1'
#
loop_
_entity.id
_entity.type
_entity.pdbx_description
1 polymer ?
#
loop_
_entity_poly.entity_id
_entity_poly.type
_entity_poly.pdbx_seq_one_letter_code
_entity_poly.pdbx_strand_id
1 'polypeptide(L)'
;MIARMWCLSVILAYNALAAGPEIKVKALLVPCAAAPSNHSANSAIQGFLSSEPVLTSCDTKLAIVLRINNSEQVQKEDLYVFVDEAADPESNDSVKLLEPLVVKIYQHPSVNGKLAEEVYTVANLSRPESLKACYSNDIEDFQCGYDPDELYSVAALAPAVVYHAIEVHIFSKSGAHSWHSVTGTEGVFLGTDSPTSRSRNVVAKYLSSAEPTGGLPFEAHRLLVPHLAAGMAPDDLPPHMRNGARDYLVVPNHLLGLGDVVCSKVGSYFKAFSNQDERCQRQIGSCLELQPLDMWSQDDELRSQGKRSEYLLEGFADPTDEPILVNEKTRRRYLTLRYAGPPHLSVAFLEISADGLRLRASDANQTLREVSTTATGNPVVIRLYVTNTGHSRAVVKAVIRGCSYGFGSASTDQVPLYPGQTLLMLLSVRLEGSMPTADVWCTGMGD
;
A
#
# COMPACT_ATOMS: atom_id res chain seq x y z
N MET A 1 64.47 -1.52 2.79
CA MET A 1 63.46 -2.06 1.85
C MET A 1 62.11 -1.94 2.53
N ILE A 2 61.27 -1.07 2.00
CA ILE A 2 59.98 -0.67 2.56
C ILE A 2 58.92 -1.61 2.00
N ALA A 3 58.17 -2.29 2.86
CA ALA A 3 56.93 -2.97 2.49
C ALA A 3 55.81 -2.50 3.43
N ARG A 4 55.08 -1.48 2.99
CA ARG A 4 53.79 -1.09 3.58
C ARG A 4 52.70 -1.83 2.82
N MET A 5 52.14 -2.85 3.45
CA MET A 5 50.97 -3.57 2.95
C MET A 5 49.73 -2.76 3.33
N TRP A 6 49.08 -2.15 2.35
CA TRP A 6 47.79 -1.50 2.53
C TRP A 6 46.71 -2.57 2.52
N CYS A 7 46.05 -2.77 3.67
CA CYS A 7 44.83 -3.56 3.74
C CYS A 7 43.68 -2.65 3.31
N LEU A 8 43.22 -2.82 2.07
CA LEU A 8 42.04 -2.15 1.55
C LEU A 8 40.80 -2.89 2.09
N SER A 9 40.21 -2.37 3.16
CA SER A 9 38.92 -2.84 3.66
C SER A 9 37.84 -2.46 2.65
N VAL A 10 37.44 -3.41 1.79
CA VAL A 10 36.20 -3.31 1.03
C VAL A 10 35.06 -3.52 2.01
N ILE A 11 34.52 -2.42 2.54
CA ILE A 11 33.21 -2.42 3.20
C ILE A 11 32.20 -2.55 2.06
N LEU A 12 31.80 -3.79 1.76
CA LEU A 12 30.53 -4.02 1.08
C LEU A 12 29.44 -3.58 2.05
N ALA A 13 29.00 -2.32 1.90
CA ALA A 13 27.70 -1.91 2.39
C ALA A 13 26.69 -2.77 1.64
N TYR A 14 26.26 -3.86 2.27
CA TYR A 14 25.01 -4.50 1.93
C TYR A 14 23.95 -3.43 2.18
N ASN A 15 23.54 -2.73 1.12
CA ASN A 15 22.26 -2.05 1.11
C ASN A 15 21.26 -3.14 1.51
N ALA A 16 20.68 -3.01 2.70
CA ALA A 16 19.57 -3.85 3.11
C ALA A 16 18.54 -3.74 1.99
N LEU A 17 18.36 -4.83 1.23
CA LEU A 17 17.25 -4.91 0.28
C LEU A 17 16.01 -4.56 1.09
N ALA A 18 15.33 -3.48 0.69
CA ALA A 18 14.10 -3.06 1.33
C ALA A 18 13.18 -4.28 1.40
N ALA A 19 12.86 -4.71 2.62
CA ALA A 19 11.99 -5.87 2.83
C ALA A 19 10.66 -5.57 2.12
N GLY A 20 10.29 -6.44 1.18
CA GLY A 20 9.00 -6.37 0.51
C GLY A 20 7.84 -6.49 1.50
N PRO A 21 6.60 -6.23 1.04
CA PRO A 21 5.44 -6.32 1.91
C PRO A 21 5.31 -7.72 2.52
N GLU A 22 5.21 -7.80 3.84
CA GLU A 22 4.95 -9.05 4.56
C GLU A 22 3.44 -9.29 4.60
N ILE A 23 2.97 -10.38 3.99
CA ILE A 23 1.56 -10.78 4.02
C ILE A 23 1.37 -11.96 4.97
N LYS A 24 0.44 -11.80 5.92
CA LYS A 24 -0.04 -12.90 6.77
C LYS A 24 -1.48 -13.22 6.42
N VAL A 25 -1.77 -14.50 6.26
CA VAL A 25 -3.10 -14.97 5.87
C VAL A 25 -3.64 -15.93 6.91
N LYS A 26 -4.92 -15.77 7.24
CA LYS A 26 -5.68 -16.70 8.08
C LYS A 26 -7.01 -17.01 7.37
N ALA A 27 -7.31 -18.29 7.19
CA ALA A 27 -8.58 -18.73 6.62
C ALA A 27 -9.39 -19.48 7.68
N LEU A 28 -10.70 -19.22 7.72
CA LEU A 28 -11.65 -19.80 8.66
C LEU A 28 -12.86 -20.34 7.91
N LEU A 29 -13.33 -21.52 8.28
CA LEU A 29 -14.57 -22.08 7.75
C LEU A 29 -15.71 -21.78 8.74
N VAL A 30 -16.73 -21.04 8.30
CA VAL A 30 -17.78 -20.53 9.21
C VAL A 30 -19.17 -20.81 8.61
N PRO A 31 -20.18 -21.21 9.41
CA PRO A 31 -21.56 -21.25 8.93
C PRO A 31 -22.05 -19.85 8.51
N CYS A 32 -22.85 -19.76 7.45
CA CYS A 32 -23.30 -18.44 6.96
C CYS A 32 -24.32 -17.76 7.88
N ALA A 33 -25.12 -18.54 8.61
CA ALA A 33 -26.10 -18.04 9.58
C ALA A 33 -25.47 -17.65 10.93
N ALA A 34 -24.21 -18.02 11.19
CA ALA A 34 -23.55 -17.70 12.44
C ALA A 34 -23.09 -16.24 12.42
N ALA A 35 -23.65 -15.42 13.32
CA ALA A 35 -22.98 -14.19 13.70
C ALA A 35 -21.66 -14.56 14.39
N PRO A 36 -20.54 -13.88 14.11
CA PRO A 36 -19.30 -14.11 14.83
C PRO A 36 -19.59 -13.98 16.33
N SER A 37 -19.24 -14.99 17.11
CA SER A 37 -19.49 -15.02 18.55
C SER A 37 -18.91 -13.76 19.19
N ASN A 38 -19.71 -13.09 20.03
CA ASN A 38 -19.35 -11.86 20.75
C ASN A 38 -18.20 -12.13 21.73
N HIS A 39 -16.97 -12.20 21.23
CA HIS A 39 -15.80 -11.97 22.05
C HIS A 39 -15.68 -10.47 22.27
N SER A 40 -15.58 -10.05 23.53
CA SER A 40 -15.33 -8.66 23.96
C SER A 40 -14.30 -8.02 23.03
N ALA A 41 -14.76 -7.12 22.15
CA ALA A 41 -13.93 -6.51 21.13
C ALA A 41 -13.03 -5.47 21.79
N ASN A 42 -11.84 -5.90 22.24
CA ASN A 42 -10.86 -4.99 22.85
C ASN A 42 -9.98 -4.30 21.78
N SER A 43 -10.24 -4.52 20.49
CA SER A 43 -9.48 -3.90 19.40
C SER A 43 -10.38 -3.53 18.21
N ALA A 44 -10.02 -2.45 17.50
CA ALA A 44 -10.71 -2.00 16.28
C ALA A 44 -10.76 -3.09 15.19
N ILE A 45 -9.72 -3.93 15.10
CA ILE A 45 -9.66 -5.07 14.18
C ILE A 45 -10.72 -6.12 14.56
N GLN A 46 -10.89 -6.43 15.84
CA GLN A 46 -11.96 -7.34 16.27
C GLN A 46 -13.33 -6.76 15.95
N GLY A 47 -13.60 -5.50 16.29
CA GLY A 47 -14.87 -4.86 15.94
C GLY A 47 -15.17 -4.89 14.44
N PHE A 48 -14.15 -4.65 13.61
CA PHE A 48 -14.24 -4.74 12.15
C PHE A 48 -14.59 -6.16 11.67
N LEU A 49 -13.91 -7.18 12.22
CA LEU A 49 -14.18 -8.60 11.90
C LEU A 49 -15.50 -9.12 12.47
N SER A 50 -15.98 -8.54 13.56
CA SER A 50 -17.24 -8.88 14.23
C SER A 50 -18.46 -8.21 13.61
N SER A 51 -18.28 -7.25 12.70
CA SER A 51 -19.39 -6.62 11.99
C SER A 51 -20.20 -7.66 11.21
N GLU A 52 -21.53 -7.51 11.21
CA GLU A 52 -22.47 -8.56 10.75
C GLU A 52 -22.04 -9.25 9.44
N PRO A 53 -22.25 -10.58 9.36
CA PRO A 53 -21.93 -11.36 8.18
C PRO A 53 -22.71 -10.82 6.99
N VAL A 54 -22.00 -10.52 5.91
CA VAL A 54 -22.59 -9.78 4.78
C VAL A 54 -23.06 -10.75 3.69
N LEU A 55 -22.43 -11.93 3.62
CA LEU A 55 -22.86 -13.05 2.79
C LEU A 55 -23.81 -13.95 3.58
N THR A 56 -25.10 -13.90 3.27
CA THR A 56 -26.16 -14.67 3.94
C THR A 56 -26.75 -15.79 3.07
N SER A 57 -26.43 -15.81 1.77
CA SER A 57 -26.97 -16.76 0.80
C SER A 57 -26.02 -17.95 0.58
N CYS A 58 -25.69 -18.67 1.65
CA CYS A 58 -24.86 -19.87 1.61
C CYS A 58 -25.13 -20.74 2.86
N ASP A 59 -24.66 -21.98 2.86
CA ASP A 59 -24.68 -22.83 4.06
C ASP A 59 -23.38 -22.64 4.85
N THR A 60 -22.25 -22.68 4.13
CA THR A 60 -20.90 -22.50 4.69
C THR A 60 -20.14 -21.44 3.89
N LYS A 61 -19.32 -20.65 4.58
CA LYS A 61 -18.43 -19.66 3.96
C LYS A 61 -16.99 -19.84 4.42
N LEU A 62 -16.08 -19.47 3.54
CA LEU A 62 -14.67 -19.32 3.82
C LEU A 62 -14.37 -17.84 4.09
N ALA A 63 -13.94 -17.54 5.31
CA ALA A 63 -13.52 -16.21 5.73
C ALA A 63 -11.99 -16.10 5.69
N ILE A 64 -11.45 -15.26 4.82
CA ILE A 64 -10.01 -15.04 4.65
C ILE A 64 -9.64 -13.67 5.19
N VAL A 65 -8.75 -13.64 6.18
CA VAL A 65 -8.14 -12.42 6.72
C VAL A 65 -6.75 -12.27 6.12
N LEU A 66 -6.55 -11.21 5.35
CA LEU A 66 -5.26 -10.80 4.81
C LEU A 66 -4.73 -9.63 5.65
N ARG A 67 -3.52 -9.77 6.19
CA ARG A 67 -2.80 -8.70 6.89
C ARG A 67 -1.58 -8.34 6.07
N ILE A 68 -1.56 -7.12 5.53
CA ILE A 68 -0.53 -6.62 4.63
C ILE A 68 0.24 -5.55 5.38
N ASN A 69 1.52 -5.80 5.66
CA ASN A 69 2.40 -4.82 6.26
C ASN A 69 3.02 -3.95 5.16
N ASN A 70 2.54 -2.72 5.03
CA ASN A 70 2.98 -1.79 3.99
C ASN A 70 4.25 -1.09 4.44
N SER A 71 5.36 -1.35 3.75
CA SER A 71 6.59 -0.57 3.87
C SER A 71 6.56 0.64 2.92
N GLU A 72 7.54 1.54 3.05
CA GLU A 72 7.62 2.80 2.29
C GLU A 72 7.73 2.61 0.77
N GLN A 73 8.13 1.42 0.30
CA GLN A 73 8.25 1.12 -1.12
C GLN A 73 7.11 0.23 -1.59
N VAL A 74 6.21 0.84 -2.37
CA VAL A 74 5.14 0.11 -3.04
C VAL A 74 5.77 -0.69 -4.18
N GLN A 75 5.77 -2.02 -4.02
CA GLN A 75 6.13 -2.91 -5.11
C GLN A 75 4.95 -2.97 -6.08
N LYS A 76 5.18 -2.65 -7.36
CA LYS A 76 4.16 -2.76 -8.44
C LYS A 76 3.94 -4.23 -8.88
N GLU A 77 4.28 -5.19 -8.04
CA GLU A 77 4.28 -6.61 -8.36
C GLU A 77 3.01 -7.28 -7.83
N ASP A 78 2.52 -8.25 -8.58
CA ASP A 78 1.42 -9.11 -8.14
C ASP A 78 1.88 -10.02 -7.00
N LEU A 79 1.14 -10.01 -5.89
CA LEU A 79 1.39 -10.88 -4.76
C LEU A 79 0.41 -12.06 -4.81
N TYR A 80 0.92 -13.27 -4.62
CA TYR A 80 0.10 -14.49 -4.69
C TYR A 80 0.13 -15.21 -3.34
N VAL A 81 -1.05 -15.53 -2.82
CA VAL A 81 -1.24 -16.33 -1.61
C VAL A 81 -2.01 -17.59 -1.97
N PHE A 82 -1.47 -18.74 -1.60
CA PHE A 82 -2.18 -20.02 -1.68
C PHE A 82 -2.92 -20.27 -0.36
N VAL A 83 -4.21 -20.60 -0.47
CA VAL A 83 -5.04 -21.00 0.65
C VAL A 83 -5.48 -22.43 0.38
N ASP A 84 -4.84 -23.38 1.06
CA ASP A 84 -5.11 -24.81 0.97
C ASP A 84 -5.59 -25.42 2.29
N GLU A 85 -5.57 -24.64 3.38
CA GLU A 85 -6.04 -25.03 4.70
C GLU A 85 -6.85 -23.89 5.33
N ALA A 86 -7.85 -24.25 6.13
CA ALA A 86 -8.69 -23.33 6.89
C ALA A 86 -8.96 -23.90 8.28
N ALA A 87 -8.98 -23.06 9.31
CA ALA A 87 -9.33 -23.52 10.65
C ALA A 87 -10.85 -23.52 10.85
N ASP A 88 -11.37 -24.56 11.49
CA ASP A 88 -12.73 -24.59 12.02
C ASP A 88 -12.76 -23.84 13.37
N PRO A 89 -13.57 -22.78 13.52
CA PRO A 89 -13.61 -21.99 14.75
C PRO A 89 -14.14 -22.76 15.97
N GLU A 90 -14.91 -23.83 15.80
CA GLU A 90 -15.47 -24.58 16.93
C GLU A 90 -14.49 -25.61 17.49
N SER A 91 -13.85 -26.38 16.61
CA SER A 91 -12.86 -27.41 17.00
C SER A 91 -11.43 -26.87 17.11
N ASN A 92 -11.14 -25.74 16.46
CA ASN A 92 -9.79 -25.23 16.22
C ASN A 92 -8.90 -26.19 15.40
N ASP A 93 -9.51 -27.18 14.75
CA ASP A 93 -8.81 -28.12 13.86
C ASP A 93 -8.57 -27.51 12.47
N SER A 94 -7.49 -27.91 11.82
CA SER A 94 -7.20 -27.54 10.43
C SER A 94 -7.98 -28.45 9.47
N VAL A 95 -8.76 -27.83 8.59
CA VAL A 95 -9.49 -28.46 7.50
C VAL A 95 -8.75 -28.16 6.20
N LYS A 96 -8.42 -29.21 5.44
CA LYS A 96 -7.75 -29.08 4.16
C LYS A 96 -8.77 -28.86 3.03
N LEU A 97 -8.50 -27.86 2.19
CA LEU A 97 -9.22 -27.62 0.95
C LEU A 97 -8.68 -28.58 -0.12
N LEU A 98 -9.55 -29.43 -0.68
CA LEU A 98 -9.15 -30.32 -1.78
C LEU A 98 -8.92 -29.54 -3.09
N GLU A 99 -9.53 -28.36 -3.19
CA GLU A 99 -9.40 -27.42 -4.29
C GLU A 99 -8.81 -26.12 -3.72
N PRO A 100 -7.47 -25.96 -3.74
CA PRO A 100 -6.84 -24.80 -3.14
C PRO A 100 -7.22 -23.53 -3.89
N LEU A 101 -7.33 -22.43 -3.14
CA LEU A 101 -7.55 -21.10 -3.70
C LEU A 101 -6.22 -20.39 -3.90
N VAL A 102 -6.15 -19.58 -4.94
CA VAL A 102 -5.08 -18.60 -5.15
C VAL A 102 -5.68 -17.22 -5.05
N VAL A 103 -5.18 -16.45 -4.09
CA VAL A 103 -5.52 -15.04 -3.91
C VAL A 103 -4.38 -14.22 -4.50
N LYS A 104 -4.62 -13.62 -5.66
CA LYS A 104 -3.75 -12.61 -6.26
C LYS A 104 -4.13 -11.24 -5.71
N ILE A 105 -3.16 -10.49 -5.23
CA ILE A 105 -3.32 -9.17 -4.64
C ILE A 105 -2.44 -8.22 -5.43
N TYR A 106 -3.06 -7.16 -5.95
CA TYR A 106 -2.37 -6.03 -6.55
C TYR A 106 -2.50 -4.84 -5.62
N GLN A 107 -1.39 -4.23 -5.22
CA GLN A 107 -1.37 -3.09 -4.31
C GLN A 107 -1.14 -1.79 -5.08
N HIS A 108 -2.04 -0.82 -4.89
CA HIS A 108 -1.85 0.52 -5.42
C HIS A 108 -0.87 1.32 -4.54
N PRO A 109 -0.16 2.32 -5.10
CA PRO A 109 0.70 3.19 -4.34
C PRO A 109 -0.01 3.84 -3.14
N SER A 110 0.60 3.72 -1.95
CA SER A 110 0.16 4.44 -0.76
C SER A 110 0.53 5.91 -0.91
N VAL A 111 -0.45 6.79 -0.85
CA VAL A 111 -0.23 8.24 -0.93
C VAL A 111 -0.96 8.95 0.19
N ASN A 112 -0.40 10.06 0.65
CA ASN A 112 -1.10 10.91 1.59
C ASN A 112 -2.01 11.83 0.78
N GLY A 113 -3.30 11.52 0.76
CA GLY A 113 -4.30 12.22 -0.03
C GLY A 113 -4.97 13.32 0.80
N LYS A 114 -5.22 14.47 0.18
CA LYS A 114 -6.22 15.44 0.65
C LYS A 114 -7.31 15.54 -0.37
N LEU A 115 -8.55 15.30 0.04
CA LEU A 115 -9.69 15.57 -0.82
C LEU A 115 -9.67 17.05 -1.21
N ALA A 116 -9.71 17.30 -2.51
CA ALA A 116 -9.73 18.62 -3.09
C ALA A 116 -11.07 18.81 -3.79
N GLU A 117 -11.90 19.70 -3.25
CA GLU A 117 -13.15 20.10 -3.87
C GLU A 117 -12.92 21.41 -4.61
N GLU A 118 -13.08 21.39 -5.93
CA GLU A 118 -13.00 22.58 -6.76
C GLU A 118 -14.18 23.49 -6.43
N VAL A 119 -13.90 24.72 -6.01
CA VAL A 119 -14.93 25.67 -5.57
C VAL A 119 -15.23 26.66 -6.69
N TYR A 120 -14.19 27.19 -7.34
CA TYR A 120 -14.30 28.18 -8.43
C TYR A 120 -12.96 28.34 -9.17
N THR A 121 -12.98 29.03 -10.31
CA THR A 121 -11.79 29.39 -11.10
C THR A 121 -11.46 30.88 -10.96
N VAL A 122 -10.17 31.23 -10.94
CA VAL A 122 -9.67 32.61 -10.96
C VAL A 122 -8.72 32.81 -12.13
N ALA A 123 -8.76 33.98 -12.74
CA ALA A 123 -7.81 34.37 -13.77
C ALA A 123 -6.64 35.15 -13.15
N ASN A 124 -5.47 35.03 -13.75
CA ASN A 124 -4.35 35.90 -13.43
C ASN A 124 -4.47 37.26 -14.15
N LEU A 125 -4.29 38.37 -13.41
CA LEU A 125 -4.50 39.74 -13.92
C LEU A 125 -3.24 40.62 -13.94
N SER A 126 -2.09 40.13 -13.48
CA SER A 126 -0.91 40.98 -13.30
C SER A 126 -0.10 41.24 -14.58
N ARG A 127 -0.45 40.65 -15.72
CA ARG A 127 0.29 40.84 -16.97
C ARG A 127 0.03 42.19 -17.65
N PRO A 128 1.05 42.80 -18.30
CA PRO A 128 0.90 44.05 -19.04
C PRO A 128 -0.17 44.02 -20.15
N GLU A 129 -0.40 42.86 -20.76
CA GLU A 129 -1.37 42.66 -21.84
C GLU A 129 -2.81 42.66 -21.31
N SER A 130 -3.07 41.95 -20.22
CA SER A 130 -4.34 41.99 -19.48
C SER A 130 -4.62 43.38 -18.92
N LEU A 131 -3.57 44.07 -18.45
CA LEU A 131 -3.65 45.46 -18.00
C LEU A 131 -4.11 46.40 -19.13
N LYS A 132 -3.49 46.33 -20.32
CA LYS A 132 -3.84 47.19 -21.48
C LYS A 132 -5.30 47.07 -21.90
N ALA A 133 -5.89 45.88 -21.81
CA ALA A 133 -7.29 45.64 -22.16
C ALA A 133 -8.27 46.28 -21.17
N CYS A 134 -7.90 46.42 -19.89
CA CYS A 134 -8.73 47.10 -18.88
C CYS A 134 -8.75 48.64 -19.01
N TYR A 135 -7.97 49.25 -19.91
CA TYR A 135 -7.86 50.71 -20.09
C TYR A 135 -8.54 51.26 -21.35
N SER A 136 -9.30 50.45 -22.10
CA SER A 136 -10.12 50.98 -23.19
C SER A 136 -11.22 51.89 -22.63
N ASN A 137 -11.33 53.12 -23.16
CA ASN A 137 -12.38 54.08 -22.80
C ASN A 137 -13.73 53.79 -23.50
N ASP A 138 -13.80 52.79 -24.37
CA ASP A 138 -15.07 52.37 -24.96
C ASP A 138 -15.81 51.46 -23.99
N ILE A 139 -16.91 51.98 -23.43
CA ILE A 139 -17.83 51.26 -22.53
C ILE A 139 -18.45 50.03 -23.21
N GLU A 140 -18.48 49.99 -24.56
CA GLU A 140 -18.96 48.84 -25.33
C GLU A 140 -17.92 47.72 -25.51
N ASP A 141 -16.63 48.00 -25.27
CA ASP A 141 -15.49 47.08 -25.46
C ASP A 141 -14.72 46.79 -24.16
N PHE A 142 -15.35 47.01 -22.99
CA PHE A 142 -14.74 46.76 -21.68
C PHE A 142 -14.64 45.25 -21.37
N GLN A 143 -13.76 44.55 -22.08
CA GLN A 143 -13.31 43.21 -21.76
C GLN A 143 -11.87 43.31 -21.29
N CYS A 144 -11.65 43.24 -19.97
CA CYS A 144 -10.32 42.91 -19.47
C CYS A 144 -9.92 41.60 -20.14
N GLY A 145 -8.96 41.66 -21.05
CA GLY A 145 -8.42 40.53 -21.79
C GLY A 145 -7.77 39.58 -20.79
N TYR A 146 -8.55 38.63 -20.32
CA TYR A 146 -8.04 37.47 -19.62
C TYR A 146 -7.24 36.67 -20.62
N ASP A 147 -6.01 36.34 -20.29
CA ASP A 147 -5.30 35.29 -21.00
C ASP A 147 -6.00 33.97 -20.59
N PRO A 148 -6.78 33.33 -21.48
CA PRO A 148 -7.50 32.11 -21.13
C PRO A 148 -6.54 30.96 -20.79
N ASP A 149 -5.27 31.09 -21.18
CA ASP A 149 -4.24 30.09 -20.93
C ASP A 149 -3.65 30.20 -19.51
N GLU A 150 -4.05 31.19 -18.69
CA GLU A 150 -3.54 31.42 -17.33
C GLU A 150 -4.65 31.46 -16.26
N LEU A 151 -5.53 30.47 -16.31
CA LEU A 151 -6.55 30.24 -15.28
C LEU A 151 -6.02 29.35 -14.16
N TYR A 152 -6.48 29.59 -12.94
CA TYR A 152 -6.24 28.73 -11.78
C TYR A 152 -7.56 28.21 -11.23
N SER A 153 -7.61 26.92 -10.94
CA SER A 153 -8.69 26.31 -10.17
C SER A 153 -8.41 26.49 -8.70
N VAL A 154 -9.36 27.03 -7.94
CA VAL A 154 -9.25 27.17 -6.49
C VAL A 154 -10.00 26.03 -5.82
N ALA A 155 -9.25 25.21 -5.08
CA ALA A 155 -9.77 24.07 -4.38
C ALA A 155 -9.71 24.24 -2.86
N ALA A 156 -10.80 23.89 -2.19
CA ALA A 156 -10.82 23.69 -0.75
C ALA A 156 -10.16 22.35 -0.43
N LEU A 157 -9.29 22.36 0.58
CA LEU A 157 -8.62 21.15 1.06
C LEU A 157 -9.40 20.57 2.24
N ALA A 158 -9.50 19.25 2.28
CA ALA A 158 -10.00 18.52 3.43
C ALA A 158 -8.86 18.13 4.40
N PRO A 159 -9.20 17.56 5.58
CA PRO A 159 -8.24 16.82 6.40
C PRO A 159 -7.49 15.77 5.57
N ALA A 160 -6.22 15.55 5.89
CA ALA A 160 -5.43 14.52 5.24
C ALA A 160 -5.99 13.13 5.53
N VAL A 161 -5.92 12.24 4.56
CA VAL A 161 -6.23 10.81 4.68
C VAL A 161 -5.14 10.01 3.99
N VAL A 162 -4.76 8.87 4.56
CA VAL A 162 -3.87 7.95 3.83
C VAL A 162 -4.72 7.18 2.84
N TYR A 163 -4.49 7.45 1.55
CA TYR A 163 -5.12 6.71 0.49
C TYR A 163 -4.31 5.45 0.22
N HIS A 164 -4.95 4.31 0.42
CA HIS A 164 -4.42 3.01 0.07
C HIS A 164 -5.55 2.19 -0.56
N ALA A 165 -5.19 1.42 -1.57
CA ALA A 165 -6.10 0.51 -2.22
C ALA A 165 -5.41 -0.79 -2.62
N ILE A 166 -6.18 -1.86 -2.64
CA ILE A 166 -5.79 -3.16 -3.15
C ILE A 166 -6.87 -3.67 -4.11
N GLU A 167 -6.42 -4.44 -5.09
CA GLU A 167 -7.28 -5.20 -5.98
C GLU A 167 -7.02 -6.69 -5.73
N VAL A 168 -8.08 -7.43 -5.42
CA VAL A 168 -7.99 -8.84 -5.04
C VAL A 168 -8.70 -9.70 -6.08
N HIS A 169 -7.96 -10.65 -6.63
CA HIS A 169 -8.46 -11.67 -7.54
C HIS A 169 -8.37 -13.04 -6.90
N ILE A 170 -9.47 -13.79 -6.90
CA ILE A 170 -9.50 -15.12 -6.29
C ILE A 170 -9.75 -16.15 -7.37
N PHE A 171 -8.89 -17.14 -7.43
CA PHE A 171 -8.98 -18.25 -8.36
C PHE A 171 -9.15 -19.55 -7.58
N SER A 172 -10.04 -20.41 -8.06
CA SER A 172 -10.18 -21.78 -7.57
C SER A 172 -9.74 -22.76 -8.66
N LYS A 173 -9.19 -23.89 -8.24
CA LYS A 173 -8.73 -24.94 -9.15
C LYS A 173 -9.86 -25.92 -9.42
N SER A 174 -10.27 -26.05 -10.68
CA SER A 174 -11.20 -27.10 -11.11
C SER A 174 -10.43 -28.21 -11.83
N GLY A 175 -10.33 -29.38 -11.18
CA GLY A 175 -9.57 -30.52 -11.71
C GLY A 175 -8.06 -30.31 -11.76
N ALA A 176 -7.36 -31.04 -12.63
CA ALA A 176 -5.89 -31.07 -12.64
C ALA A 176 -5.24 -29.81 -13.24
N HIS A 177 -5.89 -29.15 -14.20
CA HIS A 177 -5.24 -28.18 -15.09
C HIS A 177 -5.99 -26.87 -15.34
N SER A 178 -7.17 -26.63 -14.74
CA SER A 178 -7.92 -25.39 -14.99
C SER A 178 -8.12 -24.56 -13.73
N TRP A 179 -7.84 -23.26 -13.85
CA TRP A 179 -8.16 -22.25 -12.84
C TRP A 179 -9.36 -21.46 -13.32
N HIS A 180 -10.32 -21.23 -12.43
CA HIS A 180 -11.49 -20.40 -12.69
C HIS A 180 -11.53 -19.25 -11.70
N SER A 181 -11.90 -18.06 -12.17
CA SER A 181 -12.03 -16.89 -11.30
C SER A 181 -13.31 -16.99 -10.47
N VAL A 182 -13.16 -16.85 -9.16
CA VAL A 182 -14.26 -16.74 -8.19
C VAL A 182 -14.78 -15.31 -8.13
N THR A 183 -13.89 -14.34 -8.33
CA THR A 183 -14.20 -12.89 -8.29
C THR A 183 -14.68 -12.33 -9.63
N GLY A 184 -14.56 -13.08 -10.73
CA GLY A 184 -14.81 -12.60 -12.08
C GLY A 184 -13.57 -11.95 -12.71
N THR A 185 -13.75 -11.23 -13.82
CA THR A 185 -12.64 -10.62 -14.58
C THR A 185 -12.11 -9.33 -13.94
N GLU A 186 -12.95 -8.61 -13.21
CA GLU A 186 -12.63 -7.30 -12.62
C GLU A 186 -12.07 -7.37 -11.20
N GLY A 187 -12.03 -8.57 -10.60
CA GLY A 187 -11.57 -8.74 -9.22
C GLY A 187 -12.44 -8.00 -8.20
N VAL A 188 -11.86 -7.73 -7.03
CA VAL A 188 -12.48 -7.02 -5.92
C VAL A 188 -11.58 -5.87 -5.51
N PHE A 189 -12.00 -4.66 -5.85
CA PHE A 189 -11.30 -3.44 -5.45
C PHE A 189 -11.71 -3.01 -4.03
N LEU A 190 -10.72 -2.71 -3.21
CA LEU A 190 -10.86 -2.28 -1.82
C LEU A 190 -9.91 -1.12 -1.54
N GLY A 191 -10.33 -0.16 -0.74
CA GLY A 191 -9.43 0.91 -0.30
C GLY A 191 -10.05 1.84 0.71
N THR A 192 -9.32 2.89 1.09
CA THR A 192 -9.77 3.85 2.12
C THR A 192 -11.13 4.47 1.79
N ASP A 193 -11.38 4.84 0.52
CA ASP A 193 -12.67 5.41 0.07
C ASP A 193 -13.71 4.38 -0.36
N SER A 194 -13.30 3.13 -0.49
CA SER A 194 -14.16 2.01 -0.87
C SER A 194 -13.86 0.83 0.04
N PRO A 195 -14.18 0.96 1.35
CA PRO A 195 -13.77 -0.02 2.35
C PRO A 195 -14.59 -1.30 2.27
N THR A 196 -15.61 -1.36 1.42
CA THR A 196 -16.42 -2.56 1.20
C THR A 196 -16.65 -2.77 -0.28
N SER A 197 -16.70 -4.04 -0.68
CA SER A 197 -17.02 -4.44 -2.04
C SER A 197 -17.82 -5.74 -2.01
N ARG A 198 -18.77 -5.86 -2.92
CA ARG A 198 -19.65 -7.04 -3.02
C ARG A 198 -19.73 -7.50 -4.46
N SER A 199 -19.38 -8.76 -4.67
CA SER A 199 -19.63 -9.54 -5.88
C SER A 199 -20.64 -10.65 -5.56
N ARG A 200 -21.03 -11.44 -6.57
CA ARG A 200 -22.03 -12.51 -6.43
C ARG A 200 -21.64 -13.53 -5.37
N ASN A 201 -20.36 -13.92 -5.32
CA ASN A 201 -19.85 -15.00 -4.47
C ASN A 201 -18.85 -14.53 -3.42
N VAL A 202 -18.50 -13.24 -3.42
CA VAL A 202 -17.45 -12.68 -2.57
C VAL A 202 -17.94 -11.37 -1.98
N VAL A 203 -17.88 -11.25 -0.66
CA VAL A 203 -17.92 -9.96 0.01
C VAL A 203 -16.54 -9.66 0.54
N ALA A 204 -16.10 -8.41 0.41
CA ALA A 204 -14.87 -7.97 0.98
C ALA A 204 -15.05 -6.68 1.80
N LYS A 205 -14.27 -6.59 2.88
CA LYS A 205 -14.13 -5.41 3.71
C LYS A 205 -12.64 -5.06 3.82
N TYR A 206 -12.34 -3.79 4.01
CA TYR A 206 -10.99 -3.26 4.13
C TYR A 206 -10.87 -2.27 5.29
N LEU A 207 -9.76 -2.38 6.02
CA LEU A 207 -9.40 -1.53 7.14
C LEU A 207 -7.91 -1.17 7.00
N SER A 208 -7.57 0.10 7.22
CA SER A 208 -6.18 0.57 7.31
C SER A 208 -5.94 1.22 8.67
N SER A 209 -4.76 1.00 9.25
CA SER A 209 -4.31 1.65 10.49
C SER A 209 -3.45 2.90 10.24
N ALA A 210 -3.37 3.38 9.00
CA ALA A 210 -2.46 4.44 8.63
C ALA A 210 -2.97 5.81 9.11
N GLU A 211 -2.11 6.54 9.81
CA GLU A 211 -2.36 7.93 10.15
C GLU A 211 -1.64 8.85 9.15
N PRO A 212 -2.30 9.91 8.68
CA PRO A 212 -1.68 10.83 7.75
C PRO A 212 -0.53 11.60 8.43
N THR A 213 0.62 11.69 7.76
CA THR A 213 1.78 12.43 8.28
C THR A 213 2.04 13.71 7.52
N GLY A 214 2.20 14.82 8.24
CA GLY A 214 2.30 16.13 7.62
C GLY A 214 0.94 16.58 7.10
N GLY A 215 0.62 17.86 7.30
CA GLY A 215 -0.69 18.39 6.95
C GLY A 215 -0.57 19.80 6.40
N LEU A 216 -1.02 19.99 5.16
CA LEU A 216 -1.33 21.32 4.66
C LEU A 216 -2.40 21.95 5.57
N PRO A 217 -2.28 23.25 5.90
CA PRO A 217 -3.25 23.98 6.71
C PRO A 217 -4.59 24.14 5.96
N PHE A 218 -5.42 23.10 6.00
CA PHE A 218 -6.58 22.94 5.11
C PHE A 218 -7.73 23.90 5.43
N GLU A 219 -7.91 24.27 6.69
CA GLU A 219 -8.97 25.22 7.09
C GLU A 219 -8.63 26.64 6.66
N ALA A 220 -7.36 27.03 6.84
CA ALA A 220 -6.90 28.41 6.68
C ALA A 220 -6.37 28.75 5.27
N HIS A 221 -6.20 27.77 4.40
CA HIS A 221 -5.65 27.96 3.05
C HIS A 221 -6.51 27.30 1.98
N ARG A 222 -6.27 27.69 0.73
CA ARG A 222 -6.78 27.03 -0.49
C ARG A 222 -5.62 26.62 -1.38
N LEU A 223 -5.86 25.58 -2.17
CA LEU A 223 -4.94 25.16 -3.22
C LEU A 223 -5.34 25.82 -4.52
N LEU A 224 -4.39 26.42 -5.22
CA LEU A 224 -4.53 26.95 -6.56
C LEU A 224 -3.78 26.04 -7.53
N VAL A 225 -4.50 25.48 -8.48
CA VAL A 225 -3.97 24.57 -9.50
C VAL A 225 -4.07 25.25 -10.87
N PRO A 226 -2.96 25.52 -11.57
CA PRO A 226 -3.00 26.10 -12.91
C PRO A 226 -3.77 25.18 -13.87
N HIS A 227 -4.59 25.78 -14.72
CA HIS A 227 -5.32 25.09 -15.77
C HIS A 227 -4.39 24.91 -16.98
N LEU A 228 -4.18 23.66 -17.39
CA LEU A 228 -3.38 23.35 -18.58
C LEU A 228 -4.28 23.37 -19.80
N ALA A 229 -3.97 24.23 -20.78
CA ALA A 229 -4.65 24.20 -22.07
C ALA A 229 -4.43 22.85 -22.75
N ALA A 230 -5.51 22.24 -23.23
CA ALA A 230 -5.47 20.92 -23.85
C ALA A 230 -4.55 20.92 -25.10
N GLY A 231 -3.59 19.99 -25.14
CA GLY A 231 -2.71 19.78 -26.29
C GLY A 231 -1.41 20.59 -26.29
N MET A 232 -1.11 21.34 -25.21
CA MET A 232 0.17 22.03 -25.05
C MET A 232 1.31 21.03 -24.83
N ALA A 233 2.41 21.15 -25.57
CA ALA A 233 3.59 20.31 -25.39
C ALA A 233 4.37 20.72 -24.12
N PRO A 234 5.12 19.82 -23.47
CA PRO A 234 5.90 20.14 -22.28
C PRO A 234 6.87 21.33 -22.46
N ASP A 235 7.44 21.49 -23.64
CA ASP A 235 8.40 22.58 -23.95
C ASP A 235 7.71 23.94 -24.08
N ASP A 236 6.42 23.95 -24.41
CA ASP A 236 5.59 25.15 -24.57
C ASP A 236 4.97 25.62 -23.25
N LEU A 237 5.14 24.85 -22.17
CA LEU A 237 4.57 25.18 -20.88
C LEU A 237 5.15 26.50 -20.33
N PRO A 238 4.29 27.42 -19.84
CA PRO A 238 4.72 28.59 -19.10
C PRO A 238 5.63 28.21 -17.92
N PRO A 239 6.60 29.06 -17.53
CA PRO A 239 7.54 28.75 -16.45
C PRO A 239 6.89 28.24 -15.16
N HIS A 240 5.74 28.81 -14.79
CA HIS A 240 4.98 28.47 -13.58
C HIS A 240 4.20 27.15 -13.64
N MET A 241 4.33 26.40 -14.72
CA MET A 241 3.73 25.07 -14.88
C MET A 241 4.78 23.98 -15.14
N ARG A 242 6.07 24.34 -15.26
CA ARG A 242 7.13 23.42 -15.67
C ARG A 242 7.52 22.42 -14.60
N ASN A 243 7.38 22.77 -13.32
CA ASN A 243 7.73 21.86 -12.22
C ASN A 243 6.52 21.07 -11.71
N GLY A 244 5.44 20.99 -12.49
CA GLY A 244 4.23 20.25 -12.14
C GLY A 244 3.59 20.75 -10.85
N ALA A 245 3.23 19.83 -9.95
CA ALA A 245 2.61 20.20 -8.67
C ALA A 245 3.49 21.02 -7.73
N ARG A 246 4.81 21.03 -7.93
CA ARG A 246 5.69 21.86 -7.09
C ARG A 246 5.40 23.35 -7.27
N ASP A 247 4.90 23.74 -8.44
CA ASP A 247 4.50 25.11 -8.73
C ASP A 247 3.02 25.41 -8.37
N TYR A 248 2.27 24.45 -7.81
CA TYR A 248 0.94 24.75 -7.27
C TYR A 248 1.04 25.72 -6.10
N LEU A 249 0.03 26.55 -5.88
CA LEU A 249 0.06 27.55 -4.81
C LEU A 249 -0.87 27.16 -3.65
N VAL A 250 -0.40 27.36 -2.43
CA VAL A 250 -1.13 27.21 -1.18
C VAL A 250 -1.33 28.60 -0.59
N VAL A 251 -2.51 29.17 -0.79
CA VAL A 251 -2.79 30.57 -0.51
C VAL A 251 -3.66 30.71 0.74
N PRO A 252 -3.28 31.54 1.74
CA PRO A 252 -4.12 31.84 2.89
C PRO A 252 -5.47 32.44 2.48
N ASN A 253 -6.55 32.02 3.14
CA ASN A 253 -7.92 32.46 2.81
C ASN A 253 -8.08 33.99 2.81
N HIS A 254 -7.36 34.71 3.67
CA HIS A 254 -7.49 36.17 3.77
C HIS A 254 -6.95 36.91 2.53
N LEU A 255 -6.10 36.26 1.72
CA LEU A 255 -5.58 36.78 0.46
C LEU A 255 -6.49 36.46 -0.74
N LEU A 256 -7.59 35.74 -0.54
CA LEU A 256 -8.57 35.44 -1.58
C LEU A 256 -9.66 36.53 -1.60
N GLY A 257 -9.91 37.11 -2.77
CA GLY A 257 -10.87 38.20 -3.01
C GLY A 257 -12.25 37.70 -3.43
N LEU A 258 -12.76 36.63 -2.81
CA LEU A 258 -14.03 36.01 -3.19
C LEU A 258 -15.23 36.90 -2.88
N GLY A 259 -15.77 37.56 -3.90
CA GLY A 259 -17.01 38.36 -3.78
C GLY A 259 -16.84 39.72 -3.10
N ASP A 260 -15.77 39.91 -2.34
CA ASP A 260 -15.44 41.18 -1.70
C ASP A 260 -14.90 42.21 -2.69
N VAL A 261 -15.26 43.47 -2.50
CA VAL A 261 -14.74 44.62 -3.29
C VAL A 261 -13.40 45.03 -2.71
N VAL A 262 -12.41 44.13 -2.74
CA VAL A 262 -11.10 44.34 -2.12
C VAL A 262 -9.99 44.15 -3.13
N CYS A 263 -9.09 45.15 -3.15
CA CYS A 263 -7.91 45.21 -3.99
C CYS A 263 -6.76 44.34 -3.47
N SER A 264 -5.82 44.04 -4.37
CA SER A 264 -4.57 43.32 -4.07
C SER A 264 -4.83 41.95 -3.42
N LYS A 265 -5.82 41.23 -3.94
CA LYS A 265 -6.16 39.86 -3.54
C LYS A 265 -6.30 38.98 -4.77
N VAL A 266 -6.10 37.68 -4.58
CA VAL A 266 -6.31 36.68 -5.64
C VAL A 266 -7.78 36.70 -6.05
N GLY A 267 -8.01 36.94 -7.34
CA GLY A 267 -9.37 37.05 -7.89
C GLY A 267 -10.03 38.41 -7.66
N SER A 268 -9.27 39.46 -7.32
CA SER A 268 -9.76 40.84 -7.37
C SER A 268 -10.35 41.12 -8.76
N TYR A 269 -11.66 41.32 -8.81
CA TYR A 269 -12.41 41.45 -10.06
C TYR A 269 -12.77 42.92 -10.34
N PHE A 270 -13.36 43.16 -11.52
CA PHE A 270 -13.66 44.50 -12.05
C PHE A 270 -14.22 45.48 -11.02
N LYS A 271 -15.14 45.05 -10.15
CA LYS A 271 -15.76 45.92 -9.14
C LYS A 271 -14.77 46.46 -8.10
N ALA A 272 -13.76 45.68 -7.70
CA ALA A 272 -12.70 46.16 -6.81
C ALA A 272 -11.81 47.17 -7.53
N PHE A 273 -11.44 46.88 -8.78
CA PHE A 273 -10.61 47.75 -9.59
C PHE A 273 -11.30 49.07 -9.96
N SER A 274 -12.59 49.03 -10.34
CA SER A 274 -13.35 50.19 -10.80
C SER A 274 -13.67 51.18 -9.69
N ASN A 275 -13.82 50.68 -8.46
CA ASN A 275 -14.20 51.43 -7.26
C ASN A 275 -12.99 51.83 -6.40
N GLN A 276 -11.77 51.78 -6.95
CA GLN A 276 -10.60 52.29 -6.26
C GLN A 276 -10.73 53.77 -5.93
N ASP A 277 -10.41 54.13 -4.69
CA ASP A 277 -10.28 55.52 -4.28
C ASP A 277 -9.14 56.19 -5.06
N GLU A 278 -9.44 57.36 -5.63
CA GLU A 278 -8.49 58.17 -6.39
C GLU A 278 -7.87 57.41 -7.59
N ARG A 279 -8.61 56.47 -8.20
CA ARG A 279 -8.12 55.57 -9.28
C ARG A 279 -7.26 56.25 -10.36
N CYS A 280 -7.64 57.47 -10.78
CA CYS A 280 -6.94 58.19 -11.86
C CYS A 280 -5.59 58.78 -11.43
N GLN A 281 -5.32 58.83 -10.12
CA GLN A 281 -4.06 59.31 -9.53
C GLN A 281 -3.15 58.14 -9.11
N ARG A 282 -3.68 56.92 -9.07
CA ARG A 282 -2.94 55.71 -8.71
C ARG A 282 -2.02 55.27 -9.85
N GLN A 283 -0.96 54.54 -9.50
CA GLN A 283 -0.09 53.93 -10.50
C GLN A 283 -0.81 52.83 -11.28
N ILE A 284 -0.39 52.63 -12.52
CA ILE A 284 -0.89 51.54 -13.37
C ILE A 284 -0.61 50.20 -12.66
N GLY A 285 -1.62 49.33 -12.62
CA GLY A 285 -1.54 48.03 -11.93
C GLY A 285 -1.91 48.09 -10.45
N SER A 286 -2.17 49.28 -9.91
CA SER A 286 -2.78 49.42 -8.59
C SER A 286 -4.05 48.55 -8.48
N CYS A 287 -4.20 47.87 -7.34
CA CYS A 287 -5.25 46.87 -7.03
C CYS A 287 -5.05 45.47 -7.62
N LEU A 288 -4.07 45.26 -8.50
CA LEU A 288 -3.79 43.97 -9.14
C LEU A 288 -2.47 43.37 -8.65
N GLU A 289 -2.08 43.67 -7.42
CA GLU A 289 -0.95 43.02 -6.74
C GLU A 289 -1.40 41.69 -6.14
N LEU A 290 -0.43 40.84 -5.76
CA LEU A 290 -0.66 39.55 -5.11
C LEU A 290 -1.57 38.63 -5.94
N GLN A 291 -1.40 38.65 -7.26
CA GLN A 291 -2.03 37.68 -8.15
C GLN A 291 -1.21 36.38 -8.17
N PRO A 292 -1.77 35.26 -8.66
CA PRO A 292 -1.08 33.96 -8.65
C PRO A 292 0.33 34.01 -9.25
N LEU A 293 0.53 34.72 -10.36
CA LEU A 293 1.86 34.85 -10.94
C LEU A 293 2.81 35.68 -10.11
N ASP A 294 2.33 36.71 -9.41
CA ASP A 294 3.18 37.52 -8.53
C ASP A 294 3.70 36.66 -7.37
N MET A 295 2.81 35.86 -6.77
CA MET A 295 3.14 34.90 -5.71
C MET A 295 4.13 33.84 -6.21
N TRP A 296 3.89 33.28 -7.39
CA TRP A 296 4.78 32.29 -7.99
C TRP A 296 6.17 32.89 -8.29
N SER A 297 6.25 34.07 -8.91
CA SER A 297 7.53 34.70 -9.24
C SER A 297 8.33 35.08 -8.00
N GLN A 298 7.67 35.58 -6.95
CA GLN A 298 8.31 35.83 -5.66
C GLN A 298 8.95 34.56 -5.10
N ASP A 299 8.21 33.46 -5.10
CA ASP A 299 8.70 32.20 -4.55
C ASP A 299 9.71 31.48 -5.43
N ASP A 300 9.63 31.64 -6.75
CA ASP A 300 10.65 31.13 -7.68
C ASP A 300 11.99 31.82 -7.42
N GLU A 301 11.97 33.12 -7.15
CA GLU A 301 13.16 33.85 -6.73
C GLU A 301 13.69 33.33 -5.38
N LEU A 302 12.82 33.14 -4.38
CA LEU A 302 13.22 32.55 -3.10
C LEU A 302 13.83 31.15 -3.27
N ARG A 303 13.21 30.32 -4.10
CA ARG A 303 13.68 28.97 -4.44
C ARG A 303 15.05 29.01 -5.11
N SER A 304 15.28 29.92 -6.06
CA SER A 304 16.59 30.12 -6.71
C SER A 304 17.70 30.50 -5.72
N GLN A 305 17.33 31.13 -4.60
CA GLN A 305 18.22 31.50 -3.50
C GLN A 305 18.36 30.40 -2.43
N GLY A 306 17.71 29.24 -2.62
CA GLY A 306 17.68 28.15 -1.63
C GLY A 306 16.89 28.48 -0.36
N LYS A 307 16.02 29.50 -0.43
CA LYS A 307 15.11 29.85 0.67
C LYS A 307 13.81 29.08 0.54
N ARG A 308 13.11 28.93 1.68
CA ARG A 308 11.80 28.29 1.74
C ARG A 308 10.76 29.19 1.08
N SER A 309 9.96 28.62 0.19
CA SER A 309 8.82 29.26 -0.47
C SER A 309 7.69 29.57 0.52
N GLU A 310 6.96 30.66 0.27
CA GLU A 310 5.85 31.14 1.11
C GLU A 310 4.46 30.69 0.62
N TYR A 311 4.33 30.41 -0.67
CA TYR A 311 3.10 30.07 -1.39
C TYR A 311 3.22 28.76 -2.18
N LEU A 312 4.36 28.42 -2.77
CA LEU A 312 4.53 27.18 -3.54
C LEU A 312 4.30 25.95 -2.66
N LEU A 313 3.56 24.97 -3.19
CA LEU A 313 3.18 23.75 -2.51
C LEU A 313 4.39 22.99 -1.97
N GLU A 314 5.51 22.98 -2.69
CA GLU A 314 6.75 22.33 -2.25
C GLU A 314 7.34 22.92 -0.95
N GLY A 315 7.02 24.18 -0.62
CA GLY A 315 7.37 24.81 0.65
C GLY A 315 6.57 24.28 1.85
N PHE A 316 5.46 23.59 1.59
CA PHE A 316 4.54 23.07 2.61
C PHE A 316 4.50 21.55 2.67
N ALA A 317 4.66 20.86 1.54
CA ALA A 317 4.54 19.43 1.40
C ALA A 317 5.35 18.90 0.22
N ASP A 318 5.53 17.58 0.15
CA ASP A 318 6.22 16.91 -0.96
C ASP A 318 5.18 16.26 -1.91
N PRO A 319 4.80 16.92 -3.03
CA PRO A 319 3.82 16.35 -3.94
C PRO A 319 4.36 15.14 -4.71
N THR A 320 3.47 14.22 -5.07
CA THR A 320 3.80 13.12 -5.98
C THR A 320 3.93 13.61 -7.42
N ASP A 321 4.56 12.79 -8.27
CA ASP A 321 4.73 13.12 -9.70
C ASP A 321 3.39 13.17 -10.45
N GLU A 322 2.42 12.38 -9.99
CA GLU A 322 1.00 12.47 -10.36
C GLU A 322 0.24 13.04 -9.15
N PRO A 323 0.09 14.37 -9.02
CA PRO A 323 -0.36 15.02 -7.79
C PRO A 323 -1.88 15.09 -7.66
N ILE A 324 -2.63 14.89 -8.75
CA ILE A 324 -4.09 14.91 -8.74
C ILE A 324 -4.57 13.50 -9.08
N LEU A 325 -5.01 12.77 -8.06
CA LEU A 325 -5.61 11.46 -8.22
C LEU A 325 -7.12 11.59 -8.32
N VAL A 326 -7.72 11.01 -9.38
CA VAL A 326 -9.17 10.96 -9.55
C VAL A 326 -9.64 9.54 -9.26
N ASN A 327 -10.47 9.38 -8.23
CA ASN A 327 -11.13 8.12 -7.98
C ASN A 327 -12.20 7.91 -9.06
N GLU A 328 -12.02 6.92 -9.93
CA GLU A 328 -12.92 6.70 -11.08
C GLU A 328 -14.37 6.41 -10.67
N LYS A 329 -14.55 5.70 -9.55
CA LYS A 329 -15.87 5.28 -9.06
C LYS A 329 -16.63 6.42 -8.39
N THR A 330 -15.96 7.16 -7.51
CA THR A 330 -16.59 8.24 -6.74
C THR A 330 -16.47 9.60 -7.43
N ARG A 331 -15.64 9.70 -8.48
CA ARG A 331 -15.26 10.93 -9.20
C ARG A 331 -14.61 11.99 -8.30
N ARG A 332 -14.25 11.63 -7.07
CA ARG A 332 -13.54 12.50 -6.13
C ARG A 332 -12.11 12.74 -6.58
N ARG A 333 -11.61 13.95 -6.35
CA ARG A 333 -10.24 14.36 -6.67
C ARG A 333 -9.44 14.52 -5.39
N TYR A 334 -8.21 14.03 -5.40
CA TYR A 334 -7.30 14.08 -4.27
C TYR A 334 -6.01 14.76 -4.69
N LEU A 335 -5.55 15.72 -3.91
CA LEU A 335 -4.16 16.15 -3.92
C LEU A 335 -3.34 15.06 -3.23
N THR A 336 -2.41 14.44 -3.95
CA THR A 336 -1.57 13.36 -3.45
C THR A 336 -0.18 13.87 -3.12
N LEU A 337 0.25 13.56 -1.91
CA LEU A 337 1.54 13.90 -1.34
C LEU A 337 2.29 12.60 -1.02
N ARG A 338 3.62 12.64 -1.05
CA ARG A 338 4.44 11.49 -0.66
C ARG A 338 4.18 11.17 0.81
N TYR A 339 3.88 9.91 1.09
CA TYR A 339 3.70 9.43 2.44
C TYR A 339 5.07 9.20 3.08
N ALA A 340 5.38 9.95 4.13
CA ALA A 340 6.62 9.86 4.90
C ALA A 340 6.38 9.31 6.32
N GLY A 341 5.22 8.69 6.54
CA GLY A 341 4.85 8.12 7.83
C GLY A 341 5.43 6.73 8.06
N PRO A 342 5.30 6.20 9.28
CA PRO A 342 5.76 4.86 9.58
C PRO A 342 5.03 3.82 8.71
N PRO A 343 5.62 2.62 8.53
CA PRO A 343 4.93 1.48 7.96
C PRO A 343 3.57 1.26 8.63
N HIS A 344 2.56 0.92 7.84
CA HIS A 344 1.19 0.77 8.32
C HIS A 344 0.60 -0.58 7.93
N LEU A 345 -0.41 -1.01 8.68
CA LEU A 345 -1.10 -2.27 8.47
C LEU A 345 -2.39 -2.05 7.67
N SER A 346 -2.50 -2.74 6.54
CA SER A 346 -3.78 -2.94 5.87
C SER A 346 -4.33 -4.31 6.21
N VAL A 347 -5.62 -4.38 6.48
CA VAL A 347 -6.36 -5.62 6.72
C VAL A 347 -7.48 -5.72 5.71
N ALA A 348 -7.47 -6.77 4.91
CA ALA A 348 -8.58 -7.12 4.04
C ALA A 348 -9.26 -8.39 4.56
N PHE A 349 -10.58 -8.35 4.64
CA PHE A 349 -11.41 -9.46 5.08
C PHE A 349 -12.31 -9.89 3.93
N LEU A 350 -12.23 -11.15 3.52
CA LEU A 350 -12.95 -11.70 2.38
C LEU A 350 -13.88 -12.81 2.89
N GLU A 351 -15.16 -12.75 2.56
CA GLU A 351 -16.13 -13.82 2.76
C GLU A 351 -16.48 -14.42 1.40
N ILE A 352 -16.31 -15.73 1.25
CA ILE A 352 -16.56 -16.46 0.00
C ILE A 352 -17.52 -17.61 0.31
N SER A 353 -18.52 -17.86 -0.55
CA SER A 353 -19.33 -19.08 -0.41
C SER A 353 -18.42 -20.31 -0.56
N ALA A 354 -18.50 -21.21 0.42
CA ALA A 354 -17.75 -22.46 0.45
C ALA A 354 -18.62 -23.68 0.09
N ASP A 355 -19.87 -23.48 -0.31
CA ASP A 355 -20.83 -24.58 -0.58
C ASP A 355 -20.36 -25.51 -1.71
N GLY A 356 -19.57 -24.99 -2.64
CA GLY A 356 -18.96 -25.75 -3.73
C GLY A 356 -17.58 -26.33 -3.41
N LEU A 357 -16.97 -25.98 -2.27
CA LEU A 357 -15.62 -26.41 -1.93
C LEU A 357 -15.64 -27.81 -1.31
N ARG A 358 -14.72 -28.66 -1.77
CA ARG A 358 -14.54 -29.99 -1.21
C ARG A 358 -13.53 -29.94 -0.07
N LEU A 359 -13.94 -30.41 1.09
CA LEU A 359 -13.17 -30.36 2.33
C LEU A 359 -12.73 -31.77 2.73
N ARG A 360 -11.52 -31.87 3.29
CA ARG A 360 -11.03 -33.09 3.93
C ARG A 360 -10.41 -32.73 5.27
N ALA A 361 -10.80 -33.44 6.33
CA ALA A 361 -10.09 -33.33 7.60
C ALA A 361 -8.60 -33.62 7.38
N SER A 362 -7.72 -32.77 7.92
CA SER A 362 -6.28 -32.96 7.73
C SER A 362 -5.84 -34.20 8.51
N ASP A 363 -5.66 -35.33 7.82
CA ASP A 363 -5.12 -36.54 8.42
C ASP A 363 -3.64 -36.29 8.77
N ALA A 364 -3.33 -36.10 10.05
CA ALA A 364 -1.99 -35.78 10.57
C ALA A 364 -0.93 -36.91 10.39
N ASN A 365 -1.16 -37.89 9.52
CA ASN A 365 -0.29 -39.04 9.37
C ASN A 365 0.79 -38.80 8.29
N GLN A 366 1.95 -38.30 8.74
CA GLN A 366 3.19 -38.38 7.99
C GLN A 366 3.78 -39.80 8.13
N THR A 367 4.15 -40.48 7.04
CA THR A 367 4.75 -41.83 7.12
C THR A 367 6.22 -41.80 6.70
N LEU A 368 7.11 -42.12 7.65
CA LEU A 368 8.55 -42.34 7.46
C LEU A 368 8.78 -43.59 6.59
N ARG A 369 9.62 -43.49 5.54
CA ARG A 369 9.74 -44.58 4.54
C ARG A 369 11.03 -45.42 4.62
N GLU A 370 12.16 -44.91 5.11
CA GLU A 370 13.37 -45.73 5.26
C GLU A 370 14.45 -45.12 6.17
N VAL A 371 15.03 -45.95 7.06
CA VAL A 371 16.21 -45.61 7.87
C VAL A 371 17.29 -46.63 7.54
N SER A 372 18.40 -46.19 6.93
CA SER A 372 19.55 -47.05 6.66
C SER A 372 20.80 -46.49 7.32
N THR A 373 21.44 -47.29 8.17
CA THR A 373 22.64 -46.90 8.90
C THR A 373 23.87 -47.57 8.28
N THR A 374 24.90 -46.79 7.98
CA THR A 374 26.20 -47.29 7.56
C THR A 374 27.26 -46.67 8.45
N ALA A 375 27.77 -47.44 9.41
CA ALA A 375 28.80 -46.98 10.33
C ALA A 375 30.20 -47.29 9.77
N THR A 376 30.96 -46.25 9.40
CA THR A 376 32.39 -46.36 9.13
C THR A 376 33.13 -45.26 9.89
N GLY A 377 33.80 -45.62 10.99
CA GLY A 377 34.61 -44.71 11.80
C GLY A 377 33.92 -44.09 13.03
N ASN A 378 34.65 -43.23 13.73
CA ASN A 378 34.17 -42.40 14.84
C ASN A 378 34.52 -40.93 14.54
N PRO A 379 33.54 -40.03 14.36
CA PRO A 379 32.10 -40.19 14.61
C PRO A 379 31.38 -41.10 13.61
N VAL A 380 30.33 -41.77 14.09
CA VAL A 380 29.42 -42.56 13.27
C VAL A 380 28.43 -41.62 12.59
N VAL A 381 28.30 -41.71 11.27
CA VAL A 381 27.34 -40.91 10.49
C VAL A 381 26.13 -41.76 10.15
N ILE A 382 24.97 -41.35 10.65
CA ILE A 382 23.67 -41.97 10.39
C ILE A 382 22.97 -41.21 9.27
N ARG A 383 22.50 -41.95 8.25
CA ARG A 383 21.81 -41.41 7.08
C ARG A 383 20.31 -41.71 7.19
N LEU A 384 19.49 -40.67 7.16
CA LEU A 384 18.03 -40.79 7.27
C LEU A 384 17.39 -40.24 6.00
N TYR A 385 16.58 -41.05 5.31
CA TYR A 385 15.82 -40.60 4.16
C TYR A 385 14.37 -40.34 4.58
N VAL A 386 14.00 -39.08 4.70
CA VAL A 386 12.64 -38.67 5.08
C VAL A 386 11.91 -38.20 3.85
N THR A 387 10.78 -38.83 3.55
CA THR A 387 9.92 -38.44 2.42
C THR A 387 8.61 -37.91 2.98
N ASN A 388 8.23 -36.72 2.55
CA ASN A 388 6.92 -36.21 2.87
C ASN A 388 5.90 -36.87 1.94
N THR A 389 5.22 -37.91 2.44
CA THR A 389 4.09 -38.58 1.77
C THR A 389 2.78 -37.83 1.94
N GLY A 390 2.78 -36.77 2.75
CA GLY A 390 1.68 -35.84 2.91
C GLY A 390 1.52 -34.93 1.70
N HIS A 391 0.39 -34.23 1.66
CA HIS A 391 0.01 -33.35 0.56
C HIS A 391 0.29 -31.86 0.87
N SER A 392 0.90 -31.54 2.02
CA SER A 392 1.30 -30.17 2.40
C SER A 392 2.74 -30.14 2.94
N ARG A 393 3.35 -28.94 2.96
CA ARG A 393 4.71 -28.72 3.47
C ARG A 393 4.78 -29.08 4.96
N ALA A 394 5.73 -29.92 5.35
CA ALA A 394 6.04 -30.24 6.73
C ALA A 394 7.34 -29.55 7.17
N VAL A 395 7.54 -29.36 8.46
CA VAL A 395 8.86 -29.03 9.03
C VAL A 395 9.28 -30.26 9.81
N VAL A 396 10.40 -30.85 9.42
CA VAL A 396 10.86 -32.13 9.98
C VAL A 396 12.16 -31.91 10.75
N LYS A 397 12.32 -32.64 11.86
CA LYS A 397 13.57 -32.76 12.58
C LYS A 397 13.85 -34.21 12.92
N ALA A 398 15.08 -34.66 12.70
CA ALA A 398 15.50 -35.99 13.12
C ALA A 398 16.11 -35.94 14.52
N VAL A 399 15.66 -36.83 15.40
CA VAL A 399 16.20 -36.97 16.76
C VAL A 399 16.51 -38.43 17.05
N ILE A 400 17.72 -38.69 17.57
CA ILE A 400 18.11 -39.99 18.10
C ILE A 400 18.07 -39.94 19.63
N ARG A 401 17.33 -40.88 20.23
CA ARG A 401 17.23 -41.06 21.69
C ARG A 401 17.32 -42.53 22.08
N GLY A 402 17.67 -42.78 23.34
CA GLY A 402 17.57 -44.10 23.96
C GLY A 402 18.42 -45.18 23.27
N CYS A 403 19.67 -44.86 22.91
CA CYS A 403 20.57 -45.84 22.32
C CYS A 403 21.08 -46.83 23.37
N SER A 404 21.24 -48.10 22.99
CA SER A 404 21.66 -49.18 23.90
C SER A 404 23.10 -49.08 24.42
N TYR A 405 23.94 -48.18 23.89
CA TYR A 405 25.39 -48.15 24.16
C TYR A 405 25.98 -46.74 24.25
N GLY A 406 25.81 -46.03 25.38
CA GLY A 406 26.60 -44.83 25.70
C GLY A 406 26.61 -43.68 24.66
N PHE A 407 25.68 -43.64 23.71
CA PHE A 407 25.62 -42.56 22.72
C PHE A 407 24.97 -41.32 23.35
N GLY A 408 25.60 -40.16 23.15
CA GLY A 408 24.95 -38.88 23.40
C GLY A 408 23.75 -38.68 22.45
N SER A 409 22.68 -38.04 22.93
CA SER A 409 21.55 -37.67 22.08
C SER A 409 22.01 -36.70 20.98
N ALA A 410 21.61 -36.95 19.73
CA ALA A 410 21.91 -36.08 18.60
C ALA A 410 20.62 -35.68 17.88
N SER A 411 20.58 -34.47 17.35
CA SER A 411 19.45 -33.99 16.56
C SER A 411 19.89 -33.08 15.42
N THR A 412 19.14 -33.04 14.33
CA THR A 412 19.35 -32.09 13.23
C THR A 412 18.70 -30.74 13.50
N ASP A 413 19.01 -29.77 12.65
CA ASP A 413 18.16 -28.58 12.52
C ASP A 413 16.78 -28.96 11.94
N GLN A 414 15.81 -28.08 12.16
CA GLN A 414 14.49 -28.18 11.55
C GLN A 414 14.59 -27.79 10.08
N VAL A 415 14.09 -28.65 9.19
CA VAL A 415 14.15 -28.42 7.74
C VAL A 415 12.75 -28.54 7.15
N PRO A 416 12.32 -27.57 6.32
CA PRO A 416 11.06 -27.70 5.61
C PRO A 416 11.15 -28.78 4.53
N LEU A 417 10.10 -29.60 4.40
CA LEU A 417 9.99 -30.69 3.45
C LEU A 417 8.66 -30.60 2.69
N TYR A 418 8.73 -30.45 1.37
CA TYR A 418 7.54 -30.30 0.51
C TYR A 418 6.92 -31.65 0.11
N PRO A 419 5.64 -31.70 -0.27
CA PRO A 419 4.97 -32.93 -0.72
C PRO A 419 5.74 -33.67 -1.81
N GLY A 420 5.91 -34.98 -1.65
CA GLY A 420 6.66 -35.83 -2.59
C GLY A 420 8.18 -35.61 -2.58
N GLN A 421 8.70 -34.66 -1.80
CA GLN A 421 10.13 -34.44 -1.65
C GLN A 421 10.73 -35.44 -0.66
N THR A 422 11.89 -35.98 -1.02
CA THR A 422 12.75 -36.76 -0.12
C THR A 422 13.94 -35.92 0.30
N LEU A 423 14.23 -35.88 1.60
CA LEU A 423 15.38 -35.21 2.19
C LEU A 423 16.29 -36.22 2.89
N LEU A 424 17.59 -36.13 2.60
CA LEU A 424 18.63 -36.83 3.34
C LEU A 424 19.01 -35.99 4.56
N MET A 425 18.77 -36.53 5.75
CA MET A 425 19.25 -35.97 7.02
C MET A 425 20.45 -36.77 7.51
N LEU A 426 21.49 -36.05 7.94
CA LEU A 426 22.72 -36.63 8.45
C LEU A 426 22.84 -36.35 9.95
N LEU A 427 22.98 -37.40 10.75
CA LEU A 427 23.25 -37.31 12.17
C LEU A 427 24.66 -37.84 12.44
N SER A 428 25.51 -37.00 13.03
CA SER A 428 26.84 -37.40 13.46
C SER A 428 26.78 -37.70 14.95
N VAL A 429 27.07 -38.95 15.32
CA VAL A 429 27.05 -39.38 16.71
C VAL A 429 28.44 -39.87 17.10
N ARG A 430 28.96 -39.35 18.21
CA ARG A 430 30.24 -39.81 18.77
C ARG A 430 29.99 -40.96 19.73
N LEU A 431 30.83 -41.98 19.60
CA LEU A 431 30.89 -43.08 20.56
C LEU A 431 31.74 -42.63 21.75
N GLU A 432 31.15 -42.65 22.94
CA GLU A 432 31.89 -42.53 24.18
C GLU A 432 32.37 -43.93 24.60
N GLY A 433 33.62 -44.25 24.26
CA GLY A 433 34.26 -45.54 24.58
C GLY A 433 34.75 -46.33 23.37
N SER A 434 35.18 -47.58 23.61
CA SER A 434 35.61 -48.52 22.57
C SER A 434 34.42 -48.99 21.73
N MET A 435 34.64 -49.22 20.43
CA MET A 435 33.60 -49.70 19.50
C MET A 435 32.91 -50.97 20.04
N PRO A 436 31.56 -50.99 20.10
CA PRO A 436 30.84 -52.17 20.55
C PRO A 436 31.03 -53.33 19.57
N THR A 437 31.11 -54.56 20.09
CA THR A 437 31.24 -55.80 19.32
C THR A 437 29.89 -56.40 18.91
N ALA A 438 28.79 -55.72 19.21
CA ALA A 438 27.41 -56.14 18.95
C ALA A 438 26.58 -55.01 18.34
N ASP A 439 25.43 -55.36 17.77
CA ASP A 439 24.49 -54.40 17.17
C ASP A 439 23.99 -53.39 18.20
N VAL A 440 24.01 -52.11 17.81
CA VAL A 440 23.49 -50.99 18.60
C VAL A 440 22.07 -50.67 18.13
N TRP A 441 21.16 -50.53 19.09
CA TRP A 441 19.77 -50.16 18.84
C TRP A 441 19.51 -48.75 19.36
N CYS A 442 18.87 -47.91 18.54
CA CYS A 442 18.46 -46.55 18.91
C CYS A 442 17.00 -46.34 18.50
N THR A 443 16.28 -45.49 19.21
CA THR A 443 14.93 -45.06 18.80
C THR A 443 15.04 -43.76 18.01
N GLY A 444 14.58 -43.77 16.76
CA GLY A 444 14.43 -42.57 15.93
C GLY A 444 12.99 -42.10 15.94
N MET A 445 12.76 -40.83 16.24
CA MET A 445 11.46 -40.15 16.05
C MET A 445 11.63 -39.00 15.06
N GLY A 446 10.69 -38.88 14.14
CA GLY A 446 10.50 -37.68 13.32
C GLY A 446 9.31 -36.92 13.90
N ASP A 447 9.60 -35.76 14.50
CA ASP A 447 8.59 -34.81 14.97
C ASP A 447 8.35 -33.73 13.92
#